data_AF-A0A6G3ZC65-F1
#
_entry.id   AF-A0A6G3ZC65-F1
#
_cell.length_a   1.000
_cell.length_b   1.000
_cell.length_c   1.000
_cell.angle_alpha   90.00
_cell.angle_beta   90.00
_cell.angle_gamma   90.00
#
_symmetry.space_group_name_H-M   'P 1'
#
loop_
_entity.id
_entity.type
_entity.pdbx_description
1 polymer ?
#
loop_
_entity_poly.entity_id
_entity_poly.type
_entity_poly.pdbx_seq_one_letter_code
_entity_poly.pdbx_strand_id
1 'polypeptide(L)'
;ANGVELWKSDGTREGTALVMPIRYGGSSFPMELTNVNGALFFSALDENNKRALWRSDGTQEGTVLVKYICPERNSLLSDFTPVKDRLFFIVCHDSTTVLWHSNGEMAGTAPVHSVNIRITTGLISHLSAVGDLLYFVTSSGIRGSTLWYTDGTGAGTFQVAGTSIRY
;
A
#
# COMPACT_ATOMS: atom_id res chain seq x y z
N ALA A 1 -3.36 -28.04 -9.29
CA ALA A 1 -4.27 -26.90 -9.55
C ALA A 1 -3.50 -25.64 -9.24
N ASN A 2 -3.60 -24.60 -10.07
CA ASN A 2 -3.04 -23.29 -9.72
C ASN A 2 -3.94 -22.70 -8.63
N GLY A 3 -3.36 -22.16 -7.55
CA GLY A 3 -4.13 -21.48 -6.51
C GLY A 3 -4.61 -20.11 -6.94
N VAL A 4 -4.94 -19.26 -5.97
CA VAL A 4 -5.32 -17.85 -6.20
C VAL A 4 -4.07 -17.06 -6.56
N GLU A 5 -3.96 -16.68 -7.83
CA GLU A 5 -2.81 -15.98 -8.43
C GLU A 5 -3.27 -14.75 -9.23
N LEU A 6 -2.33 -13.99 -9.81
CA LEU A 6 -2.63 -12.83 -10.65
C LEU A 6 -2.95 -13.27 -12.09
N TRP A 7 -4.15 -12.94 -12.55
CA TRP A 7 -4.61 -13.20 -13.92
C TRP A 7 -4.91 -11.89 -14.65
N LYS A 8 -4.76 -11.92 -15.97
CA LYS A 8 -5.15 -10.84 -16.88
C LYS A 8 -6.21 -11.36 -17.83
N SER A 9 -7.16 -10.50 -18.20
CA SER A 9 -8.22 -10.81 -19.16
C SER A 9 -8.55 -9.57 -19.99
N ASP A 10 -8.89 -9.78 -21.26
CA ASP A 10 -9.54 -8.79 -22.12
C ASP A 10 -11.06 -8.99 -22.22
N GLY A 11 -11.62 -9.88 -21.39
CA GLY A 11 -13.03 -10.28 -21.42
C GLY A 11 -13.32 -11.49 -22.30
N THR A 12 -12.33 -12.01 -23.03
CA THR A 12 -12.46 -13.24 -23.83
C THR A 12 -11.78 -14.43 -23.13
N ARG A 13 -12.14 -15.65 -23.55
CA ARG A 13 -11.51 -16.87 -23.02
C ARG A 13 -10.04 -16.94 -23.46
N GLU A 14 -9.78 -16.61 -24.72
CA GLU A 14 -8.46 -16.65 -25.34
C GLU A 14 -7.52 -15.58 -24.77
N GLY A 15 -8.04 -14.40 -24.44
CA GLY A 15 -7.29 -13.32 -23.80
C GLY A 15 -7.22 -13.41 -22.28
N THR A 16 -7.74 -14.48 -21.66
CA THR A 16 -7.61 -14.73 -20.23
C THR A 16 -6.43 -15.65 -19.95
N ALA A 17 -5.40 -15.12 -19.27
CA ALA A 17 -4.18 -15.85 -18.98
C ALA A 17 -3.62 -15.52 -17.59
N LEU A 18 -2.90 -16.48 -17.02
CA LEU A 18 -2.11 -16.29 -15.81
C LEU A 18 -0.98 -15.32 -16.15
N VAL A 19 -0.82 -14.24 -15.37
CA VAL A 19 0.28 -13.30 -15.57
C VAL A 19 1.60 -13.95 -15.16
N MET A 20 1.65 -14.46 -13.94
CA MET A 20 2.78 -15.21 -13.41
C MET A 20 2.30 -16.04 -12.20
N PRO A 21 2.73 -17.31 -12.05
CA PRO A 21 2.60 -18.00 -10.77
C PRO A 21 3.61 -17.37 -9.79
N ILE A 22 3.13 -16.52 -8.87
CA ILE A 22 3.99 -15.96 -7.81
C ILE A 22 4.33 -17.06 -6.79
N ARG A 23 3.43 -18.02 -6.62
CA ARG A 23 3.62 -19.20 -5.78
C ARG A 23 3.36 -20.50 -6.53
N TYR A 24 4.39 -21.31 -6.76
CA TYR A 24 4.28 -22.59 -7.44
C TYR A 24 3.50 -23.61 -6.61
N GLY A 25 2.42 -24.14 -7.17
CA GLY A 25 1.59 -25.16 -6.52
C GLY A 25 0.79 -24.66 -5.32
N GLY A 26 0.76 -23.35 -5.07
CA GLY A 26 0.02 -22.70 -3.98
C GLY A 26 -0.80 -21.50 -4.47
N SER A 27 -1.24 -20.69 -3.51
CA SER A 27 -1.90 -19.40 -3.74
C SER A 27 -1.02 -18.27 -3.19
N SER A 28 -0.74 -17.26 -4.00
CA SER A 28 -0.09 -16.02 -3.59
C SER A 28 -1.06 -15.01 -2.98
N PHE A 29 -2.37 -15.18 -3.19
CA PHE A 29 -3.42 -14.27 -2.70
C PHE A 29 -3.12 -12.78 -3.00
N PRO A 30 -3.10 -12.38 -4.30
CA PRO A 30 -3.01 -10.98 -4.67
C PRO A 30 -4.18 -10.19 -4.10
N MET A 31 -3.89 -9.09 -3.43
CA MET A 31 -4.85 -8.17 -2.83
C MET A 31 -4.51 -6.73 -3.18
N GLU A 32 -5.46 -5.81 -3.02
CA GLU A 32 -5.25 -4.37 -3.22
C GLU A 32 -4.80 -4.01 -4.66
N LEU A 33 -5.36 -4.70 -5.66
CA LEU A 33 -5.04 -4.50 -7.08
C LEU A 33 -5.31 -3.04 -7.50
N THR A 34 -4.25 -2.25 -7.65
CA THR A 34 -4.34 -0.79 -7.84
C THR A 34 -3.48 -0.34 -9.00
N ASN A 35 -4.08 0.31 -9.99
CA ASN A 35 -3.33 0.90 -11.10
C ASN A 35 -2.70 2.23 -10.68
N VAL A 36 -1.41 2.40 -10.95
CA VAL A 36 -0.66 3.65 -10.80
C VAL A 36 0.04 3.90 -12.12
N ASN A 37 -0.46 4.86 -12.90
CA ASN A 37 0.12 5.28 -14.18
C ASN A 37 0.46 4.10 -15.12
N GLY A 38 -0.46 3.14 -15.28
CA GLY A 38 -0.26 1.98 -16.15
C GLY A 38 0.44 0.77 -15.53
N ALA A 39 1.04 0.91 -14.34
CA ALA A 39 1.57 -0.23 -13.58
C ALA A 39 0.54 -0.69 -12.53
N LEU A 40 0.29 -2.00 -12.45
CA LEU A 40 -0.54 -2.60 -11.41
C LEU A 40 0.32 -2.85 -10.17
N PHE A 41 -0.03 -2.23 -9.05
CA PHE A 41 0.52 -2.53 -7.73
C PHE A 41 -0.42 -3.41 -6.95
N PHE A 42 0.12 -4.33 -6.15
CA PHE A 42 -0.66 -5.24 -5.32
C PHE A 42 0.18 -5.83 -4.20
N SER A 43 -0.48 -6.39 -3.18
CA SER A 43 0.19 -7.21 -2.17
C SER A 43 -0.01 -8.69 -2.46
N ALA A 44 1.02 -9.51 -2.29
CA ALA A 44 0.95 -10.96 -2.47
C ALA A 44 1.97 -11.67 -1.58
N LEU A 45 1.70 -12.94 -1.27
CA LEU A 45 2.63 -13.87 -0.62
C LEU A 45 3.63 -14.42 -1.64
N ASP A 46 4.90 -14.47 -1.28
CA ASP A 46 5.93 -15.22 -2.01
C ASP A 46 5.86 -16.74 -1.72
N GLU A 47 6.81 -17.48 -2.28
CA GLU A 47 6.99 -18.93 -2.04
C GLU A 47 7.17 -19.30 -0.55
N ASN A 48 7.67 -18.38 0.26
CA ASN A 48 7.95 -18.58 1.68
C ASN A 48 6.80 -18.09 2.58
N ASN A 49 5.64 -17.76 2.02
CA ASN A 49 4.50 -17.16 2.72
C ASN A 49 4.78 -15.77 3.32
N LYS A 50 5.72 -15.02 2.76
CA LYS A 50 6.00 -13.63 3.16
C LYS A 50 5.21 -12.67 2.29
N ARG A 51 4.39 -11.82 2.92
CA ARG A 51 3.64 -10.77 2.22
C ARG A 51 4.58 -9.63 1.80
N ALA A 52 4.45 -9.19 0.57
CA ALA A 52 5.25 -8.11 0.01
C ALA A 52 4.44 -7.21 -0.92
N LEU A 53 5.01 -6.05 -1.24
CA LEU A 53 4.53 -5.19 -2.32
C LEU A 53 5.13 -5.69 -3.65
N TRP A 54 4.26 -5.88 -4.64
CA TRP A 54 4.59 -6.29 -6.00
C TRP A 54 4.08 -5.25 -6.99
N ARG A 55 4.68 -5.22 -8.18
CA ARG A 55 4.16 -4.51 -9.34
C ARG A 55 4.13 -5.39 -10.58
N SER A 56 3.25 -5.09 -11.52
CA SER A 56 3.13 -5.78 -12.80
C SER A 56 2.74 -4.81 -13.91
N ASP A 57 3.27 -5.01 -15.11
CA ASP A 57 2.77 -4.39 -16.36
C ASP A 57 1.77 -5.30 -17.11
N GLY A 58 1.39 -6.42 -16.49
CA GLY A 58 0.54 -7.45 -17.08
C GLY A 58 1.29 -8.52 -17.88
N THR A 59 2.62 -8.54 -17.83
CA THR A 59 3.49 -9.61 -18.35
C THR A 59 4.18 -10.38 -17.23
N GLN A 60 4.70 -11.56 -17.54
CA GLN A 60 5.47 -12.35 -16.57
C GLN A 60 6.77 -11.62 -16.19
N GLU A 61 7.50 -11.10 -17.18
CA GLU A 61 8.78 -10.41 -17.00
C GLU A 61 8.64 -9.09 -16.24
N GLY A 62 7.54 -8.36 -16.47
CA GLY A 62 7.24 -7.11 -15.78
C GLY A 62 6.59 -7.30 -14.40
N THR A 63 6.31 -8.53 -13.99
CA THR A 63 5.80 -8.85 -12.65
C THR A 63 6.95 -9.05 -11.68
N VAL A 64 7.21 -8.05 -10.84
CA VAL A 64 8.39 -8.01 -9.97
C VAL A 64 8.03 -7.67 -8.53
N LEU A 65 8.78 -8.27 -7.61
CA LEU A 65 8.79 -7.90 -6.21
C LEU A 65 9.35 -6.48 -6.09
N VAL A 66 8.59 -5.57 -5.49
CA VAL A 66 9.06 -4.21 -5.21
C VAL A 66 9.82 -4.20 -3.88
N LYS A 67 9.19 -4.69 -2.81
CA LYS A 67 9.79 -4.69 -1.46
C LYS A 67 9.05 -5.60 -0.49
N TYR A 68 9.79 -6.35 0.31
CA TYR A 68 9.27 -6.90 1.57
C TYR A 68 9.14 -5.78 2.59
N ILE A 69 7.93 -5.54 3.07
CA ILE A 69 7.66 -4.51 4.06
C ILE A 69 7.59 -5.16 5.44
N CYS A 70 8.46 -4.73 6.36
CA CYS A 70 8.61 -5.32 7.69
C CYS A 70 8.84 -6.85 7.62
N PRO A 71 9.90 -7.35 6.95
CA PRO A 71 10.11 -8.77 6.64
C PRO A 71 10.22 -9.71 7.85
N GLU A 72 10.48 -9.15 9.03
CA GLU A 72 10.59 -9.86 10.31
C GLU A 72 9.24 -9.97 11.04
N ARG A 73 8.15 -9.42 10.48
CA ARG A 73 6.83 -9.37 11.11
C ARG A 73 5.75 -9.72 10.09
N ASN A 74 4.62 -10.24 10.57
CA ASN A 74 3.43 -10.37 9.75
C ASN A 74 2.81 -8.97 9.56
N SER A 75 3.11 -8.34 8.43
CA SER A 75 2.56 -7.05 8.05
C SER A 75 1.38 -7.24 7.10
N LEU A 76 0.35 -6.40 7.27
CA LEU A 76 -0.70 -6.22 6.28
C LEU A 76 -0.44 -4.94 5.51
N LEU A 77 -0.64 -5.01 4.20
CA LEU A 77 -0.59 -3.90 3.27
C LEU A 77 -2.03 -3.66 2.82
N SER A 78 -2.56 -2.47 3.08
CA SER A 78 -3.98 -2.15 2.85
C SER A 78 -4.18 -0.71 2.41
N ASP A 79 -5.39 -0.40 1.93
CA ASP A 79 -5.84 0.95 1.57
C ASP A 79 -4.97 1.56 0.46
N PHE A 80 -4.71 0.77 -0.59
CA PHE A 80 -3.87 1.20 -1.70
C PHE A 80 -4.52 2.37 -2.44
N THR A 81 -3.86 3.53 -2.39
CA THR A 81 -4.40 4.79 -2.92
C THR A 81 -3.40 5.40 -3.89
N PRO A 82 -3.73 5.49 -5.19
CA PRO A 82 -2.87 6.16 -6.17
C PRO A 82 -2.95 7.69 -6.01
N VAL A 83 -1.80 8.36 -5.98
CA VAL A 83 -1.69 9.82 -6.05
C VAL A 83 -0.57 10.15 -7.04
N LYS A 84 -0.93 10.78 -8.16
CA LYS A 84 -0.03 10.98 -9.31
C LYS A 84 0.64 9.69 -9.79
N ASP A 85 1.96 9.63 -9.67
CA ASP A 85 2.87 8.58 -10.09
C ASP A 85 3.28 7.67 -8.93
N ARG A 86 2.65 7.82 -7.76
CA ARG A 86 2.98 7.08 -6.55
C ARG A 86 1.77 6.35 -5.99
N LEU A 87 2.05 5.18 -5.43
CA LEU A 87 1.13 4.48 -4.53
C LEU A 87 1.34 4.97 -3.11
N PHE A 88 0.27 5.26 -2.40
CA PHE A 88 0.24 5.35 -0.94
C PHE A 88 -0.51 4.16 -0.35
N PHE A 89 -0.08 3.69 0.80
CA PHE A 89 -0.71 2.53 1.45
C PHE A 89 -0.42 2.51 2.94
N ILE A 90 -1.28 1.82 3.68
CA ILE A 90 -1.11 1.61 5.11
C ILE A 90 -0.40 0.28 5.33
N VAL A 91 0.59 0.30 6.22
CA VAL A 91 1.26 -0.88 6.74
C VAL A 91 0.82 -1.07 8.18
N CYS A 92 0.11 -2.16 8.46
CA CYS A 92 -0.32 -2.51 9.81
C CYS A 92 0.56 -3.64 10.38
N HIS A 93 1.12 -3.42 11.57
CA HIS A 93 1.77 -4.46 12.36
C HIS A 93 1.64 -4.13 13.86
N ASP A 94 1.41 -5.14 14.72
CA ASP A 94 1.36 -5.01 16.18
C ASP A 94 0.49 -3.84 16.70
N SER A 95 -0.70 -3.65 16.11
CA SER A 95 -1.63 -2.54 16.40
C SER A 95 -1.11 -1.14 16.07
N THR A 96 0.00 -1.05 15.35
CA THR A 96 0.55 0.19 14.80
C THR A 96 0.33 0.25 13.31
N THR A 97 -0.02 1.43 12.80
CA THR A 97 -0.15 1.68 11.37
C THR A 97 0.86 2.73 10.94
N VAL A 98 1.57 2.47 9.85
CA VAL A 98 2.51 3.40 9.24
C VAL A 98 2.05 3.70 7.83
N LEU A 99 2.01 4.97 7.46
CA LEU A 99 1.76 5.38 6.08
C LEU A 99 3.03 5.21 5.27
N TRP A 100 2.93 4.50 4.15
CA TRP A 100 4.02 4.28 3.20
C TRP A 100 3.67 4.85 1.84
N HIS A 101 4.71 5.05 1.04
CA HIS A 101 4.58 5.33 -0.38
C HIS A 101 5.51 4.44 -1.21
N SER A 102 5.21 4.31 -2.50
CA SER A 102 6.05 3.63 -3.48
C SER A 102 5.93 4.26 -4.86
N ASN A 103 7.04 4.39 -5.56
CA ASN A 103 7.08 4.66 -7.01
C ASN A 103 7.26 3.37 -7.86
N GLY A 104 7.22 2.19 -7.23
CA GLY A 104 7.47 0.90 -7.90
C GLY A 104 8.91 0.41 -7.88
N GLU A 105 9.83 1.16 -7.27
CA GLU A 105 11.21 0.73 -7.07
C GLU A 105 11.51 0.50 -5.58
N MET A 106 12.44 -0.41 -5.28
CA MET A 106 12.84 -0.72 -3.91
C MET A 106 13.34 0.52 -3.13
N ALA A 107 14.08 1.40 -3.82
CA ALA A 107 14.64 2.63 -3.25
C ALA A 107 13.59 3.73 -3.06
N GLY A 108 12.63 3.85 -3.97
CA GLY A 108 11.50 4.80 -3.87
C GLY A 108 10.29 4.25 -3.10
N THR A 109 10.46 3.15 -2.37
CA THR A 109 9.45 2.57 -1.48
C THR A 109 9.85 2.76 -0.02
N ALA A 110 9.19 3.69 0.67
CA ALA A 110 9.59 4.15 2.00
C ALA A 110 8.38 4.59 2.85
N PRO A 111 8.51 4.59 4.18
CA PRO A 111 7.52 5.22 5.05
C PRO A 111 7.46 6.72 4.79
N VAL A 112 6.27 7.30 4.88
CA VAL A 112 6.07 8.76 4.94
C VAL A 112 6.50 9.22 6.33
N HIS A 113 7.78 9.47 6.51
CA HIS A 113 8.30 10.07 7.74
C HIS A 113 8.00 11.56 7.74
N SER A 114 7.36 12.05 8.81
CA SER A 114 7.39 13.48 9.07
C SER A 114 8.60 13.81 9.94
N VAL A 115 9.24 14.95 9.67
CA VAL A 115 10.37 15.44 10.48
C VAL A 115 9.86 16.11 11.78
N ASN A 116 8.53 16.27 11.94
CA ASN A 116 7.92 17.01 13.06
C ASN A 116 6.80 16.27 13.82
N ILE A 117 6.38 15.09 13.39
CA ILE A 117 5.39 14.22 14.04
C ILE A 117 5.92 12.78 13.98
N ARG A 118 6.40 12.29 15.11
CA ARG A 118 6.39 10.84 15.35
C ARG A 118 4.92 10.45 15.42
N ILE A 119 4.37 9.92 14.32
CA ILE A 119 3.08 9.21 14.36
C ILE A 119 3.36 7.88 15.06
N THR A 120 3.58 7.95 16.37
CA THR A 120 3.95 6.79 17.18
C THR A 120 2.74 6.13 17.85
N THR A 121 1.53 6.70 17.74
CA THR A 121 0.42 6.30 18.62
C THR A 121 -1.01 6.42 18.05
N GLY A 122 -1.21 6.42 16.72
CA GLY A 122 -2.56 6.49 16.13
C GLY A 122 -2.79 5.54 14.96
N LEU A 123 -4.03 5.04 14.84
CA LEU A 123 -4.49 4.33 13.65
C LEU A 123 -4.65 5.36 12.51
N ILE A 124 -3.91 5.15 11.43
CA ILE A 124 -4.09 5.83 10.14
C ILE A 124 -5.18 5.07 9.40
N SER A 125 -6.12 5.79 8.81
CA SER A 125 -7.20 5.22 8.02
C SER A 125 -7.76 6.21 7.00
N HIS A 126 -8.59 5.70 6.09
CA HIS A 126 -9.33 6.49 5.11
C HIS A 126 -8.42 7.32 4.21
N LEU A 127 -7.49 6.65 3.53
CA LEU A 127 -6.68 7.29 2.52
C LEU A 127 -7.58 7.75 1.36
N SER A 128 -7.39 9.00 0.93
CA SER A 128 -8.14 9.56 -0.18
C SER A 128 -7.27 10.51 -0.99
N ALA A 129 -7.23 10.28 -2.30
CA ALA A 129 -6.53 11.15 -3.23
C ALA A 129 -7.38 12.39 -3.54
N VAL A 130 -6.81 13.58 -3.38
CA VAL A 130 -7.42 14.86 -3.76
C VAL A 130 -6.40 15.67 -4.53
N GLY A 131 -6.51 15.64 -5.86
CA GLY A 131 -5.50 16.21 -6.76
C GLY A 131 -4.13 15.60 -6.51
N ASP A 132 -3.20 16.44 -6.09
CA ASP A 132 -1.79 16.09 -5.90
C ASP A 132 -1.45 15.61 -4.49
N LEU A 133 -2.46 15.56 -3.61
CA LEU A 133 -2.31 15.30 -2.19
C LEU A 133 -3.08 14.05 -1.77
N LEU A 134 -2.55 13.39 -0.75
CA LEU A 134 -3.25 12.35 -0.02
C LEU A 134 -3.85 12.96 1.25
N TYR A 135 -5.15 12.80 1.47
CA TYR A 135 -5.81 13.08 2.74
C TYR A 135 -6.02 11.78 3.53
N PHE A 136 -5.91 11.87 4.85
CA PHE A 136 -6.09 10.72 5.74
C PHE A 136 -6.51 11.14 7.14
N VAL A 137 -7.07 10.20 7.90
CA VAL A 137 -7.45 10.40 9.29
C VAL A 137 -6.45 9.70 10.19
N THR A 138 -6.08 10.34 11.30
CA THR A 138 -5.41 9.65 12.41
C THR A 138 -6.27 9.71 13.66
N SER A 139 -6.49 8.56 14.30
CA SER A 139 -7.15 8.49 15.61
C SER A 139 -6.15 8.05 16.65
N SER A 140 -5.96 8.87 17.70
CA SER A 140 -5.38 8.38 18.95
C SER A 140 -6.54 8.06 19.87
N GLY A 141 -6.61 6.84 20.41
CA GLY A 141 -7.79 6.29 21.12
C GLY A 141 -8.30 7.09 22.33
N ILE A 142 -7.69 8.23 22.67
CA ILE A 142 -8.03 9.10 23.79
C ILE A 142 -8.33 10.54 23.34
N ARG A 143 -7.89 11.00 22.15
CA ARG A 143 -7.95 12.44 21.76
C ARG A 143 -8.79 12.75 20.51
N GLY A 144 -9.64 11.81 20.09
CA GLY A 144 -10.45 11.97 18.89
C GLY A 144 -9.64 11.83 17.59
N SER A 145 -10.33 11.99 16.48
CA SER A 145 -9.75 11.87 15.14
C SER A 145 -9.24 13.22 14.64
N THR A 146 -8.16 13.20 13.87
CA THR A 146 -7.57 14.37 13.24
C THR A 146 -7.43 14.12 11.74
N LEU A 147 -7.80 15.10 10.93
CA LEU A 147 -7.65 15.08 9.47
C LEU A 147 -6.29 15.64 9.09
N TRP A 148 -5.61 14.97 8.17
CA TRP A 148 -4.27 15.31 7.68
C TRP A 148 -4.26 15.30 6.15
N TYR A 149 -3.25 15.97 5.58
CA TYR A 149 -2.85 15.76 4.20
C TYR A 149 -1.33 15.60 4.07
N THR A 150 -0.88 14.97 2.99
CA THR A 150 0.54 14.82 2.64
C THR A 150 0.76 14.83 1.12
N ASP A 151 1.90 15.37 0.69
CA ASP A 151 2.47 15.16 -0.66
C ASP A 151 3.40 13.94 -0.73
N GLY A 152 3.49 13.18 0.36
CA GLY A 152 4.38 12.04 0.55
C GLY A 152 5.80 12.40 0.95
N THR A 153 6.07 13.66 1.29
CA THR A 153 7.30 14.11 1.93
C THR A 153 7.04 14.51 3.38
N GLY A 154 8.09 14.46 4.21
CA GLY A 154 7.96 14.89 5.59
C GLY A 154 7.69 16.39 5.76
N ALA A 155 8.12 17.21 4.80
CA ALA A 155 7.89 18.66 4.79
C ALA A 155 6.47 19.01 4.31
N GLY A 156 5.87 18.20 3.44
CA GLY A 156 4.53 18.42 2.90
C GLY A 156 3.41 17.70 3.67
N THR A 157 3.66 17.24 4.90
CA THR A 157 2.68 16.52 5.72
C THR A 157 2.15 17.40 6.85
N PHE A 158 0.86 17.70 6.84
CA PHE A 158 0.24 18.66 7.76
C PHE A 158 -1.12 18.22 8.29
N GLN A 159 -1.43 18.64 9.52
CA GLN A 159 -2.76 18.51 10.08
C GLN A 159 -3.68 19.60 9.51
N VAL A 160 -4.87 19.21 9.08
CA VAL A 160 -5.95 20.12 8.63
C VAL A 160 -6.80 20.59 9.81
N ALA A 161 -7.33 19.62 10.56
CA ALA A 161 -8.30 19.85 11.63
C ALA A 161 -8.33 18.67 12.63
N GLY A 162 -8.93 18.85 13.79
CA GLY A 162 -9.06 17.79 14.78
C GLY A 162 -10.09 18.10 15.87
N THR A 163 -10.68 17.07 16.46
CA THR A 163 -11.60 17.21 17.59
C THR A 163 -10.88 16.89 18.89
N SER A 164 -10.17 17.86 19.47
CA SER A 164 -9.62 17.71 20.82
C SER A 164 -10.71 18.04 21.85
N ILE A 165 -11.03 17.07 22.73
CA ILE A 165 -11.76 17.37 23.97
C ILE A 165 -10.79 18.12 24.88
N ARG A 166 -11.05 19.42 25.13
CA ARG A 166 -10.36 20.17 26.19
C ARG A 166 -11.04 19.79 27.50
N TYR A 167 -10.32 19.10 28.38
CA TYR A 167 -10.67 19.01 29.80
C TYR A 167 -10.10 20.23 30.53
#